data_AF-A0A0D6LWY8-F1
#
_entry.id   AF-A0A0D6LWY8-F1
#
_cell.length_a   1.000
_cell.length_b   1.000
_cell.length_c   1.000
_cell.angle_alpha   90.00
_cell.angle_beta   90.00
_cell.angle_gamma   90.00
#
_symmetry.space_group_name_H-M   'P 1'
#
loop_
_entity.id
_entity.type
_entity.pdbx_description
1 polymer ?
#
loop_
_entity_poly.entity_id
_entity_poly.type
_entity_poly.pdbx_seq_one_letter_code
_entity_poly.pdbx_strand_id
1 'polypeptide(L)'
;MQIVGPAKEKVTVGGNPIKVLQQFLSLSSGLKYPIEKEKFEAFCRANFENVPYLKNVSLPDFKARPRFLDLIQRKDHLLARRSQPPLFVQMVKDYFNVTRNVETLRRWVPFMDKEMQWWMNKRNEKVTIRTQTIVPVDLNVYMALNMKFLADSHALLGNHSMSDWYRDKYRTLLLDIHDLFWNQNEGIWFDYDLKMEKQRTEFYPSNVFPLLLPEMQSYADRVYNYLEKLDVYRYPGGVPSTFPVKSTEQWDFPNVWAPTQHLFIQSLFMSQHPGLQQRALDEANKFITTVFNGLFNPQKGMPAGVWEKYDARSSDGKPGGGGEYVVQEGFGWTNGVVMDLINLLSTHHASPRFAATGNIWSGLVSGAATGEYSHLHETVFGRRKTDIETHLNSAGRKVDPVTAEIEKAQKVNKHQEGPGDQGAN
;
A
#
# COMPACT_ATOMS: atom_id res chain seq x y z
N MET A 1 39.46 3.46 41.01
CA MET A 1 39.75 3.03 39.62
C MET A 1 38.48 3.28 38.81
N GLN A 2 38.40 4.42 38.13
CA GLN A 2 37.27 4.74 37.25
C GLN A 2 37.35 3.80 36.04
N ILE A 3 36.36 2.93 35.89
CA ILE A 3 36.19 2.14 34.67
C ILE A 3 35.60 3.09 33.63
N VAL A 4 36.47 3.77 32.91
CA VAL A 4 36.10 4.51 31.70
C VAL A 4 35.84 3.44 30.64
N GLY A 5 34.56 3.11 30.42
CA GLY A 5 34.16 2.32 29.26
C GLY A 5 34.53 3.06 27.96
N PRO A 6 34.77 2.35 26.85
CA PRO A 6 35.17 2.97 25.60
C PRO A 6 34.10 4.00 25.19
N ALA A 7 34.54 5.21 24.84
CA ALA A 7 33.68 6.25 24.32
C ALA A 7 32.96 5.71 23.09
N LYS A 8 31.66 5.41 23.21
CA LYS A 8 30.82 5.04 22.08
C LYS A 8 30.71 6.28 21.19
N GLU A 9 31.13 6.17 19.92
CA GLU A 9 31.00 7.23 18.93
C GLU A 9 29.56 7.76 18.94
N LYS A 10 29.40 9.05 19.24
CA LYS A 10 28.12 9.76 19.09
C LYS A 10 27.73 9.75 17.62
N VAL A 11 26.43 9.69 17.32
CA VAL A 11 25.91 9.75 15.94
C VAL A 11 26.49 10.98 15.23
N THR A 12 27.32 10.75 14.23
CA THR A 12 27.88 11.81 13.39
C THR A 12 26.80 12.23 12.40
N VAL A 13 26.30 13.45 12.60
CA VAL A 13 25.28 14.08 11.76
C VAL A 13 25.95 14.50 10.44
N GLY A 14 25.97 13.56 9.49
CA GLY A 14 26.57 13.74 8.17
C GLY A 14 26.82 12.38 7.50
N GLY A 15 25.78 11.78 6.93
CA GLY A 15 25.92 10.44 6.34
C GLY A 15 24.67 9.88 5.67
N ASN A 16 24.90 8.81 4.89
CA ASN A 16 23.90 8.00 4.20
C ASN A 16 22.79 7.52 5.19
N PRO A 17 21.49 7.67 4.87
CA PRO A 17 20.37 7.25 5.73
C PRO A 17 20.46 5.80 6.24
N ILE A 18 20.98 4.88 5.41
CA ILE A 18 21.18 3.47 5.77
C ILE A 18 22.22 3.35 6.91
N LYS A 19 23.30 4.14 6.86
CA LYS A 19 24.32 4.14 7.93
C LYS A 19 23.74 4.64 9.24
N VAL A 20 22.87 5.66 9.20
CA VAL A 20 22.19 6.18 10.39
C VAL A 20 21.31 5.09 11.03
N LEU A 21 20.54 4.32 10.23
CA LEU A 21 19.78 3.19 10.78
C LEU A 21 20.69 2.08 11.30
N GLN A 22 21.73 1.68 10.58
CA GLN A 22 22.66 0.66 11.05
C GLN A 22 23.28 1.04 12.40
N GLN A 23 23.63 2.31 12.57
CA GLN A 23 24.08 2.84 13.85
C GLN A 23 22.98 2.79 14.91
N PHE A 24 21.75 3.21 14.59
CA PHE A 24 20.61 3.10 15.51
C PHE A 24 20.37 1.66 15.96
N LEU A 25 20.29 0.70 15.03
CA LEU A 25 20.09 -0.73 15.32
C LEU A 25 21.24 -1.30 16.15
N SER A 26 22.48 -0.92 15.85
CA SER A 26 23.64 -1.31 16.66
C SER A 26 23.53 -0.78 18.09
N LEU A 27 23.13 0.49 18.27
CA LEU A 27 22.96 1.10 19.58
C LEU A 27 21.77 0.51 20.34
N SER A 28 20.67 0.21 19.65
CA SER A 28 19.44 -0.32 20.24
C SER A 28 19.45 -1.83 20.47
N SER A 29 20.44 -2.56 19.92
CA SER A 29 20.55 -4.02 20.04
C SER A 29 20.57 -4.54 21.49
N GLY A 30 21.01 -3.71 22.44
CA GLY A 30 21.01 -4.02 23.87
C GLY A 30 19.70 -3.69 24.60
N LEU A 31 18.74 -3.04 23.95
CA LEU A 31 17.44 -2.71 24.55
C LEU A 31 16.54 -3.94 24.54
N LYS A 32 16.08 -4.36 25.71
CA LYS A 32 15.11 -5.45 25.87
C LYS A 32 13.74 -4.88 26.19
N TYR A 33 12.71 -5.36 25.50
CA TYR A 33 11.32 -5.09 25.84
C TYR A 33 10.84 -6.05 26.95
N PRO A 34 10.05 -5.58 27.94
CA PRO A 34 9.62 -4.19 28.15
C PRO A 34 10.76 -3.31 28.71
N ILE A 35 10.82 -2.06 28.25
CA ILE A 35 11.80 -1.06 28.71
C ILE A 35 11.10 0.01 29.56
N GLU A 36 11.69 0.37 30.69
CA GLU A 36 11.22 1.49 31.51
C GLU A 36 11.42 2.82 30.78
N LYS A 37 10.48 3.76 30.96
CA LYS A 37 10.51 5.07 30.29
C LYS A 37 11.81 5.82 30.58
N GLU A 38 12.25 5.83 31.83
CA GLU A 38 13.44 6.53 32.28
C GLU A 38 14.71 5.95 31.64
N LYS A 39 14.77 4.61 31.49
CA LYS A 39 15.86 3.92 30.79
C LYS A 39 15.87 4.25 29.30
N PHE A 40 14.70 4.30 28.67
CA PHE A 40 14.57 4.67 27.27
C PHE A 40 14.95 6.14 27.02
N GLU A 41 14.53 7.05 27.89
CA GLU A 41 14.93 8.46 27.81
C GLU A 41 16.43 8.65 28.03
N ALA A 42 17.03 7.96 29.01
CA ALA A 42 18.47 7.99 29.23
C ALA A 42 19.24 7.48 28.02
N PHE A 43 18.78 6.39 27.40
CA PHE A 43 19.30 5.90 26.12
C PHE A 43 19.19 6.97 25.03
N CYS A 44 18.04 7.65 24.90
CA CYS A 44 17.85 8.68 23.89
C CYS A 44 18.78 9.88 24.10
N ARG A 45 18.91 10.36 25.34
CA ARG A 45 19.82 11.46 25.70
C ARG A 45 21.28 11.07 25.39
N ALA A 46 21.73 9.90 25.83
CA ALA A 46 23.11 9.47 25.64
C ALA A 46 23.53 9.35 24.17
N ASN A 47 22.59 9.03 23.28
CA ASN A 47 22.91 8.68 21.89
C ASN A 47 22.42 9.70 20.85
N PHE A 48 21.37 10.48 21.15
CA PHE A 48 20.66 11.31 20.17
C PHE A 48 20.39 12.75 20.65
N GLU A 49 20.89 13.20 21.79
CA GLU A 49 20.65 14.57 22.31
C GLU A 49 20.99 15.71 21.32
N ASN A 50 21.92 15.46 20.40
CA ASN A 50 22.31 16.42 19.38
C ASN A 50 21.42 16.38 18.11
N VAL A 51 20.42 15.50 18.04
CA VAL A 51 19.49 15.43 16.91
C VAL A 51 18.45 16.57 17.04
N PRO A 52 18.33 17.47 16.04
CA PRO A 52 17.46 18.64 16.12
C PRO A 52 16.01 18.33 16.54
N TYR A 53 15.46 17.24 16.04
CA TYR A 53 14.07 16.83 16.28
C TYR A 53 13.76 16.49 17.75
N LEU A 54 14.69 15.89 18.50
CA LEU A 54 14.44 15.52 19.90
C LEU A 54 14.37 16.72 20.86
N LYS A 55 14.79 17.92 20.42
CA LYS A 55 14.61 19.16 21.18
C LYS A 55 13.16 19.63 21.20
N ASN A 56 12.35 19.20 20.24
CA ASN A 56 10.99 19.70 20.01
C ASN A 56 9.88 18.70 20.40
N VAL A 57 10.23 17.44 20.71
CA VAL A 57 9.23 16.39 20.98
C VAL A 57 8.94 16.26 22.48
N SER A 58 7.68 16.45 22.86
CA SER A 58 7.16 16.01 24.16
C SER A 58 6.65 14.57 24.02
N LEU A 59 7.17 13.63 24.82
CA LEU A 59 6.64 12.27 24.87
C LEU A 59 5.46 12.22 25.86
N PRO A 60 4.20 12.15 25.38
CA PRO A 60 3.05 12.06 26.29
C PRO A 60 3.09 10.74 27.08
N ASP A 61 2.57 10.76 28.30
CA ASP A 61 2.38 9.53 29.08
C ASP A 61 1.22 8.71 28.48
N PHE A 62 1.56 7.59 27.85
CA PHE A 62 0.61 6.66 27.24
C PHE A 62 -0.32 5.97 28.25
N LYS A 63 -0.13 6.15 29.56
CA LYS A 63 -1.05 5.64 30.60
C LYS A 63 -2.34 6.46 30.70
N ALA A 64 -2.35 7.70 30.23
CA ALA A 64 -3.55 8.51 30.23
C ALA A 64 -4.56 7.97 29.21
N ARG A 65 -5.81 7.76 29.64
CA ARG A 65 -6.91 7.41 28.72
C ARG A 65 -6.98 8.47 27.61
N PRO A 66 -6.89 8.09 26.33
CA PRO A 66 -6.97 9.06 25.25
C PRO A 66 -8.30 9.81 25.27
N ARG A 67 -8.26 11.15 25.27
CA ARG A 67 -9.47 12.00 25.34
C ARG A 67 -10.46 11.72 24.22
N PHE A 68 -10.00 11.27 23.05
CA PHE A 68 -10.89 10.94 21.94
C PHE A 68 -11.85 9.78 22.25
N LEU A 69 -11.48 8.87 23.17
CA LEU A 69 -12.35 7.77 23.57
C LEU A 69 -13.64 8.28 24.24
N ASP A 70 -13.58 9.43 24.91
CA ASP A 70 -14.75 10.04 25.54
C ASP A 70 -15.59 10.82 24.52
N LEU A 71 -14.98 11.28 23.42
CA LEU A 71 -15.67 11.95 22.31
C LEU A 71 -16.48 10.96 21.45
N ILE A 72 -15.91 9.80 21.12
CA ILE A 72 -16.57 8.81 20.25
C ILE A 72 -17.71 8.03 20.94
N GLN A 73 -17.80 8.11 22.27
CA GLN A 73 -18.93 7.57 23.02
C GLN A 73 -20.23 8.36 22.78
N ARG A 74 -20.11 9.60 22.29
CA ARG A 74 -21.26 10.45 21.95
C ARG A 74 -21.73 10.10 20.54
N LYS A 75 -22.93 9.51 20.41
CA LYS A 75 -23.48 8.99 19.13
C LYS A 75 -23.71 10.07 18.06
N ASP A 76 -23.80 11.33 18.48
CA ASP A 76 -23.91 12.51 17.63
C ASP A 76 -22.56 13.00 17.09
N HIS A 77 -21.44 12.53 17.65
CA HIS A 77 -20.12 12.93 17.19
C HIS A 77 -19.82 12.38 15.79
N LEU A 78 -19.26 13.21 14.91
CA LEU A 78 -18.99 12.85 13.51
C LEU A 78 -18.08 11.62 13.35
N LEU A 79 -17.18 11.39 14.31
CA LEU A 79 -16.30 10.21 14.33
C LEU A 79 -17.04 8.91 14.65
N ALA A 80 -18.23 8.96 15.26
CA ALA A 80 -19.03 7.78 15.54
C ALA A 80 -19.81 7.28 14.31
N ARG A 81 -19.84 8.06 13.21
CA ARG A 81 -20.62 7.80 11.99
C ARG A 81 -19.78 7.46 10.77
N ARG A 82 -18.46 7.32 10.93
CA ARG A 82 -17.53 6.99 9.85
C ARG A 82 -16.40 6.09 10.37
N SER A 83 -15.71 5.44 9.45
CA SER A 83 -14.45 4.74 9.72
C SER A 83 -13.33 5.29 8.83
N GLN A 84 -12.15 4.67 8.89
CA GLN A 84 -10.97 4.91 8.06
C GLN A 84 -10.54 3.58 7.40
N PRO A 85 -9.60 3.57 6.42
CA PRO A 85 -9.14 2.32 5.81
C PRO A 85 -8.89 1.20 6.84
N PRO A 86 -9.50 0.01 6.66
CA PRO A 86 -9.60 -1.01 7.72
C PRO A 86 -8.29 -1.77 7.91
N LEU A 87 -7.33 -1.15 8.59
CA LEU A 87 -6.01 -1.73 8.82
C LEU A 87 -5.89 -2.46 10.16
N PHE A 88 -6.91 -2.50 11.01
CA PHE A 88 -6.84 -3.17 12.31
C PHE A 88 -6.52 -4.67 12.17
N VAL A 89 -7.14 -5.36 11.21
CA VAL A 89 -6.81 -6.76 10.91
C VAL A 89 -5.35 -6.94 10.48
N GLN A 90 -4.81 -6.02 9.66
CA GLN A 90 -3.39 -6.05 9.28
C GLN A 90 -2.45 -5.73 10.46
N MET A 91 -2.83 -4.83 11.37
CA MET A 91 -2.07 -4.57 12.59
C MET A 91 -1.98 -5.83 13.47
N VAL A 92 -3.08 -6.57 13.62
CA VAL A 92 -3.11 -7.85 14.35
C VAL A 92 -2.24 -8.89 13.65
N LYS A 93 -2.31 -8.97 12.31
CA LYS A 93 -1.46 -9.85 11.51
C LYS A 93 0.02 -9.59 11.73
N ASP A 94 0.46 -8.34 11.66
CA ASP A 94 1.88 -8.00 11.84
C ASP A 94 2.36 -8.33 13.26
N TYR A 95 1.55 -8.01 14.27
CA TYR A 95 1.82 -8.38 15.66
C TYR A 95 1.91 -9.91 15.83
N PHE A 96 0.97 -10.66 15.23
CA PHE A 96 0.96 -12.12 15.29
C PHE A 96 2.15 -12.74 14.55
N ASN A 97 2.53 -12.21 13.39
CA ASN A 97 3.67 -12.71 12.61
C ASN A 97 4.99 -12.63 13.38
N VAL A 98 5.15 -11.59 14.21
CA VAL A 98 6.33 -11.42 15.06
C VAL A 98 6.25 -12.26 16.33
N THR A 99 5.12 -12.22 17.03
CA THR A 99 5.01 -12.83 18.37
C THR A 99 4.64 -14.31 18.36
N ARG A 100 3.99 -14.76 17.29
CA ARG A 100 3.35 -16.09 17.17
C ARG A 100 2.41 -16.43 18.33
N ASN A 101 1.89 -15.42 19.02
CA ASN A 101 1.06 -15.62 20.21
C ASN A 101 -0.39 -15.92 19.82
N VAL A 102 -0.73 -17.22 19.80
CA VAL A 102 -2.07 -17.71 19.44
C VAL A 102 -3.14 -17.27 20.44
N GLU A 103 -2.81 -17.09 21.73
CA GLU A 103 -3.77 -16.64 22.74
C GLU A 103 -4.17 -15.18 22.53
N THR A 104 -3.21 -14.32 22.18
CA THR A 104 -3.53 -12.94 21.78
C THR A 104 -4.36 -12.91 20.51
N LEU A 105 -4.04 -13.75 19.52
CA LEU A 105 -4.84 -13.86 18.29
C LEU A 105 -6.28 -14.29 18.60
N ARG A 106 -6.48 -15.34 19.40
CA ARG A 106 -7.80 -15.83 19.85
C ARG A 106 -8.63 -14.72 20.49
N ARG A 107 -8.01 -13.86 21.29
CA ARG A 107 -8.68 -12.71 21.92
C ARG A 107 -9.13 -11.65 20.92
N TRP A 108 -8.37 -11.43 19.85
CA TRP A 108 -8.61 -10.33 18.90
C TRP A 108 -9.48 -10.70 17.71
N VAL A 109 -9.51 -11.98 17.30
CA VAL A 109 -10.35 -12.46 16.19
C VAL A 109 -11.83 -12.02 16.29
N PRO A 110 -12.52 -12.10 17.44
CA PRO A 110 -13.90 -11.62 17.54
C PRO A 110 -14.08 -10.12 17.24
N PHE A 111 -13.07 -9.30 17.51
CA PHE A 111 -13.11 -7.86 17.19
C PHE A 111 -12.83 -7.61 15.71
N MET A 112 -11.92 -8.39 15.11
CA MET A 112 -11.68 -8.36 13.66
C MET A 112 -12.94 -8.78 12.88
N ASP A 113 -13.63 -9.83 13.33
CA ASP A 113 -14.92 -10.25 12.76
C ASP A 113 -15.96 -9.13 12.85
N LYS A 114 -16.03 -8.45 14.00
CA LYS A 114 -16.97 -7.34 14.21
C LYS A 114 -16.68 -6.15 13.29
N GLU A 115 -15.42 -5.79 13.09
CA GLU A 115 -15.03 -4.75 12.12
C GLU A 115 -15.43 -5.16 10.70
N MET A 116 -15.12 -6.39 10.28
CA MET A 116 -15.45 -6.89 8.94
C MET A 116 -16.96 -6.92 8.70
N GLN A 117 -17.75 -7.40 9.67
CA GLN A 117 -19.21 -7.38 9.59
C GLN A 117 -19.75 -5.96 9.47
N TRP A 118 -19.17 -4.98 10.17
CA TRP A 118 -19.57 -3.57 10.03
C TRP A 118 -19.35 -3.09 8.59
N TRP A 119 -18.18 -3.34 8.00
CA TRP A 119 -17.88 -2.95 6.62
C TRP A 119 -18.78 -3.63 5.58
N MET A 120 -19.09 -4.90 5.77
CA MET A 120 -19.98 -5.64 4.86
C MET A 120 -21.45 -5.21 4.98
N ASN A 121 -21.93 -4.90 6.19
CA ASN A 121 -23.35 -4.61 6.44
C ASN A 121 -23.70 -3.12 6.29
N LYS A 122 -22.76 -2.19 6.54
CA LYS A 122 -23.02 -0.74 6.58
C LYS A 122 -22.61 0.01 5.33
N ARG A 123 -22.28 -0.67 4.23
CA ARG A 123 -22.02 -0.07 2.91
C ARG A 123 -23.20 0.77 2.35
N ASN A 124 -24.40 0.68 2.93
CA ASN A 124 -25.63 1.30 2.41
C ASN A 124 -26.07 2.62 3.09
N GLU A 125 -25.37 3.14 4.10
CA GLU A 125 -25.78 4.40 4.75
C GLU A 125 -25.15 5.63 4.05
N LYS A 126 -25.99 6.34 3.27
CA LYS A 126 -25.58 7.46 2.42
C LYS A 126 -25.36 8.76 3.23
N VAL A 127 -24.22 9.42 3.05
CA VAL A 127 -23.83 10.74 3.58
C VAL A 127 -23.23 11.52 2.40
N THR A 128 -23.62 12.80 2.29
CA THR A 128 -23.80 13.62 1.08
C THR A 128 -22.56 14.05 0.27
N ILE A 129 -21.45 13.30 0.30
CA ILE A 129 -20.25 13.59 -0.52
C ILE A 129 -20.14 12.64 -1.73
N ARG A 130 -19.62 13.14 -2.87
CA ARG A 130 -19.51 12.39 -4.14
C ARG A 130 -18.67 11.10 -4.01
N THR A 131 -17.84 10.96 -2.99
CA THR A 131 -17.07 9.74 -2.74
C THR A 131 -17.93 8.49 -2.60
N GLN A 132 -19.21 8.60 -2.21
CA GLN A 132 -20.11 7.45 -2.12
C GLN A 132 -20.47 6.82 -3.47
N THR A 133 -20.29 7.54 -4.57
CA THR A 133 -20.48 6.98 -5.91
C THR A 133 -19.19 6.41 -6.49
N ILE A 134 -18.08 6.47 -5.75
CA ILE A 134 -16.80 5.91 -6.18
C ILE A 134 -16.62 4.59 -5.43
N VAL A 135 -16.34 3.52 -6.17
CA VAL A 135 -15.86 2.26 -5.62
C VAL A 135 -14.34 2.28 -5.72
N PRO A 136 -13.62 2.42 -4.60
CA PRO A 136 -12.18 2.62 -4.65
C PRO A 136 -11.45 1.27 -4.59
N VAL A 137 -10.40 1.13 -5.39
CA VAL A 137 -9.63 -0.12 -5.49
C VAL A 137 -8.93 -0.45 -4.18
N ASP A 138 -8.38 0.56 -3.49
CA ASP A 138 -7.63 0.37 -2.25
C ASP A 138 -8.46 -0.27 -1.12
N LEU A 139 -9.69 0.20 -0.90
CA LEU A 139 -10.61 -0.37 0.09
C LEU A 139 -10.88 -1.84 -0.19
N ASN A 140 -11.14 -2.19 -1.45
CA ASN A 140 -11.43 -3.57 -1.81
C ASN A 140 -10.19 -4.46 -1.66
N VAL A 141 -8.99 -3.95 -1.91
CA VAL A 141 -7.74 -4.65 -1.60
C VAL A 141 -7.56 -4.86 -0.10
N TYR A 142 -7.78 -3.84 0.74
CA TYR A 142 -7.69 -4.00 2.21
C TYR A 142 -8.69 -5.04 2.72
N MET A 143 -9.93 -5.00 2.21
CA MET A 143 -10.95 -5.99 2.56
C MET A 143 -10.53 -7.40 2.16
N ALA A 144 -9.95 -7.59 0.97
CA ALA A 144 -9.44 -8.88 0.52
C ALA A 144 -8.30 -9.38 1.41
N LEU A 145 -7.31 -8.54 1.73
CA LEU A 145 -6.21 -8.88 2.65
C LEU A 145 -6.74 -9.27 4.04
N ASN A 146 -7.76 -8.59 4.53
CA ASN A 146 -8.38 -8.88 5.83
C ASN A 146 -9.15 -10.20 5.82
N MET A 147 -9.94 -10.46 4.77
CA MET A 147 -10.66 -11.72 4.60
C MET A 147 -9.69 -12.91 4.54
N LYS A 148 -8.58 -12.77 3.81
CA LYS A 148 -7.55 -13.82 3.74
C LYS A 148 -6.96 -14.12 5.11
N PHE A 149 -6.53 -13.09 5.85
CA PHE A 149 -5.95 -13.30 7.17
C PHE A 149 -6.96 -13.85 8.19
N LEU A 150 -8.22 -13.42 8.13
CA LEU A 150 -9.28 -13.96 8.98
C LEU A 150 -9.60 -15.42 8.66
N ALA A 151 -9.61 -15.80 7.39
CA ALA A 151 -9.73 -17.19 6.99
C ALA A 151 -8.64 -18.06 7.63
N ASP A 152 -7.37 -17.62 7.52
CA ASP A 152 -6.23 -18.36 8.07
C ASP A 152 -6.28 -18.39 9.61
N SER A 153 -6.67 -17.28 10.24
CA SER A 153 -6.80 -17.19 11.70
C SER A 153 -7.89 -18.12 12.24
N HIS A 154 -9.06 -18.15 11.60
CA HIS A 154 -10.15 -19.05 12.00
C HIS A 154 -9.78 -20.52 11.81
N ALA A 155 -9.09 -20.86 10.71
CA ALA A 155 -8.57 -22.22 10.52
C ALA A 155 -7.58 -22.62 11.63
N LEU A 156 -6.63 -21.73 11.95
CA LEU A 156 -5.64 -21.96 13.01
C LEU A 156 -6.30 -22.16 14.39
N LEU A 157 -7.44 -21.50 14.64
CA LEU A 157 -8.20 -21.61 15.89
C LEU A 157 -9.24 -22.75 15.88
N GLY A 158 -9.31 -23.56 14.82
CA GLY A 158 -10.23 -24.69 14.68
C GLY A 158 -11.65 -24.34 14.25
N ASN A 159 -11.92 -23.09 13.88
CA ASN A 159 -13.22 -22.64 13.37
C ASN A 159 -13.27 -22.76 11.84
N HIS A 160 -13.27 -23.99 11.34
CA HIS A 160 -13.21 -24.27 9.90
C HIS A 160 -14.40 -23.67 9.12
N SER A 161 -15.61 -23.68 9.68
CA SER A 161 -16.79 -23.10 9.01
C SER A 161 -16.63 -21.60 8.75
N MET A 162 -16.09 -20.84 9.71
CA MET A 162 -15.84 -19.41 9.51
C MET A 162 -14.64 -19.17 8.59
N SER A 163 -13.63 -20.04 8.65
CA SER A 163 -12.52 -20.01 7.69
C SER A 163 -13.01 -20.14 6.25
N ASP A 164 -13.84 -21.15 5.97
CA ASP A 164 -14.40 -21.39 4.64
C ASP A 164 -15.29 -20.24 4.18
N TRP A 165 -16.07 -19.65 5.09
CA TRP A 165 -16.88 -18.47 4.80
C TRP A 165 -16.03 -17.28 4.36
N TYR A 166 -14.95 -16.95 5.08
CA TYR A 166 -14.05 -15.87 4.67
C TYR A 166 -13.29 -16.19 3.38
N ARG A 167 -12.92 -17.45 3.14
CA ARG A 167 -12.31 -17.89 1.87
C ARG A 167 -13.24 -17.67 0.69
N ASP A 168 -14.52 -17.98 0.84
CA ASP A 168 -15.54 -17.74 -0.19
C ASP A 168 -15.71 -16.24 -0.50
N LYS A 169 -15.79 -15.40 0.56
CA LYS A 169 -15.85 -13.94 0.41
C LYS A 169 -14.59 -13.37 -0.25
N TYR A 170 -13.42 -13.87 0.13
CA TYR A 170 -12.14 -13.49 -0.48
C TYR A 170 -12.14 -13.80 -1.98
N ARG A 171 -12.48 -15.04 -2.37
CA ARG A 171 -12.52 -15.46 -3.78
C ARG A 171 -13.50 -14.64 -4.61
N THR A 172 -14.69 -14.36 -4.06
CA THR A 172 -15.69 -13.50 -4.72
C THR A 172 -15.13 -12.10 -4.93
N LEU A 173 -14.49 -11.52 -3.91
CA LEU A 173 -13.94 -10.17 -4.01
C LEU A 173 -12.75 -10.08 -4.98
N LEU A 174 -11.94 -11.13 -5.11
CA LEU A 174 -10.88 -11.17 -6.13
C LEU A 174 -11.44 -11.09 -7.54
N LEU A 175 -12.55 -11.78 -7.81
CA LEU A 175 -13.26 -11.70 -9.08
C LEU A 175 -13.81 -10.28 -9.31
N ASP A 176 -14.42 -9.68 -8.31
CA ASP A 176 -14.95 -8.31 -8.41
C ASP A 176 -13.83 -7.27 -8.63
N ILE A 177 -12.66 -7.46 -8.00
CA ILE A 177 -11.49 -6.59 -8.21
C ILE A 177 -11.00 -6.68 -9.66
N HIS A 178 -10.98 -7.89 -10.23
CA HIS A 178 -10.64 -8.08 -11.63
C HIS A 178 -11.68 -7.41 -12.53
N ASP A 179 -12.96 -7.76 -12.40
CA ASP A 179 -13.99 -7.34 -13.35
C ASP A 179 -14.27 -5.83 -13.32
N LEU A 180 -14.21 -5.20 -12.14
CA LEU A 180 -14.59 -3.80 -11.97
C LEU A 180 -13.43 -2.84 -12.17
N PHE A 181 -12.25 -3.15 -11.61
CA PHE A 181 -11.14 -2.21 -11.54
C PHE A 181 -10.10 -2.43 -12.62
N TRP A 182 -9.90 -3.66 -13.10
CA TRP A 182 -8.86 -3.94 -14.10
C TRP A 182 -9.20 -3.27 -15.43
N ASN A 183 -8.26 -2.52 -15.97
CA ASN A 183 -8.36 -1.96 -17.31
C ASN A 183 -7.48 -2.75 -18.28
N GLN A 184 -8.12 -3.51 -19.16
CA GLN A 184 -7.43 -4.37 -20.12
C GLN A 184 -6.61 -3.61 -21.17
N ASN A 185 -6.88 -2.33 -21.41
CA ASN A 185 -6.14 -1.54 -22.41
C ASN A 185 -4.92 -0.88 -21.79
N GLU A 186 -5.09 -0.25 -20.63
CA GLU A 186 -3.99 0.43 -19.92
C GLU A 186 -3.09 -0.55 -19.17
N GLY A 187 -3.61 -1.70 -18.72
CA GLY A 187 -2.81 -2.68 -17.97
C GLY A 187 -2.62 -2.32 -16.51
N ILE A 188 -3.63 -1.69 -15.89
CA ILE A 188 -3.61 -1.22 -14.50
C ILE A 188 -5.03 -1.26 -13.91
N TRP A 189 -5.17 -1.16 -12.59
CA TRP A 189 -6.47 -1.03 -11.92
C TRP A 189 -6.85 0.42 -11.63
N PHE A 190 -8.10 0.78 -11.89
CA PHE A 190 -8.67 2.11 -11.62
C PHE A 190 -9.89 2.02 -10.71
N ASP A 191 -10.14 3.08 -9.95
CA ASP A 191 -11.41 3.25 -9.23
C ASP A 191 -12.59 3.32 -10.22
N TYR A 192 -13.77 2.91 -9.77
CA TYR A 192 -14.98 2.93 -10.59
C TYR A 192 -15.98 3.98 -10.09
N ASP A 193 -16.46 4.87 -10.97
CA ASP A 193 -17.50 5.85 -10.65
C ASP A 193 -18.88 5.27 -11.05
N LEU A 194 -19.67 4.85 -10.06
CA LEU A 194 -21.03 4.31 -10.21
C LEU A 194 -22.01 5.30 -10.83
N LYS A 195 -21.80 6.61 -10.64
CA LYS A 195 -22.70 7.63 -11.20
C LYS A 195 -22.42 7.86 -12.67
N MET A 196 -21.14 7.83 -13.04
CA MET A 196 -20.71 8.00 -14.44
C MET A 196 -20.59 6.69 -15.20
N GLU A 197 -20.77 5.55 -14.51
CA GLU A 197 -20.64 4.18 -15.01
C GLU A 197 -19.32 3.95 -15.76
N LYS A 198 -18.23 4.50 -15.24
CA LYS A 198 -16.91 4.42 -15.87
C LYS A 198 -15.77 4.39 -14.87
N GLN A 199 -14.64 3.85 -15.31
CA GLN A 199 -13.38 3.91 -14.58
C GLN A 199 -12.82 5.34 -14.53
N ARG A 200 -12.17 5.68 -13.42
CA ARG A 200 -11.45 6.93 -13.20
C ARG A 200 -9.99 6.73 -13.57
N THR A 201 -9.61 7.15 -14.78
CA THR A 201 -8.33 6.81 -15.41
C THR A 201 -7.20 7.79 -15.08
N GLU A 202 -7.37 8.67 -14.11
CA GLU A 202 -6.26 9.41 -13.53
C GLU A 202 -5.37 8.47 -12.70
N PHE A 203 -4.08 8.81 -12.58
CA PHE A 203 -3.17 7.99 -11.79
C PHE A 203 -3.29 8.27 -10.29
N TYR A 204 -3.36 7.19 -9.53
CA TYR A 204 -3.29 7.15 -8.08
C TYR A 204 -2.32 6.03 -7.67
N PRO A 205 -1.49 6.18 -6.62
CA PRO A 205 -0.65 5.10 -6.13
C PRO A 205 -1.43 3.82 -5.78
N SER A 206 -2.71 3.95 -5.40
CA SER A 206 -3.60 2.81 -5.14
C SER A 206 -3.83 1.90 -6.36
N ASN A 207 -3.57 2.39 -7.58
CA ASN A 207 -3.72 1.63 -8.81
C ASN A 207 -2.89 0.35 -8.84
N VAL A 208 -1.79 0.27 -8.06
CA VAL A 208 -0.93 -0.93 -7.99
C VAL A 208 -1.21 -1.81 -6.76
N PHE A 209 -2.06 -1.36 -5.82
CA PHE A 209 -2.31 -2.09 -4.57
C PHE A 209 -2.82 -3.52 -4.76
N PRO A 210 -3.56 -3.86 -5.83
CA PRO A 210 -3.90 -5.25 -6.09
C PRO A 210 -2.70 -6.19 -6.16
N LEU A 211 -1.48 -5.74 -6.50
CA LEU A 211 -0.27 -6.56 -6.43
C LEU A 211 0.09 -7.02 -5.00
N LEU A 212 -0.50 -6.46 -3.95
CA LEU A 212 -0.38 -7.01 -2.58
C LEU A 212 -1.08 -8.39 -2.44
N LEU A 213 -1.97 -8.73 -3.37
CA LEU A 213 -2.70 -10.00 -3.40
C LEU A 213 -1.91 -11.02 -4.25
N PRO A 214 -1.61 -12.21 -3.73
CA PRO A 214 -0.87 -13.24 -4.46
C PRO A 214 -1.47 -13.60 -5.83
N GLU A 215 -2.80 -13.58 -5.94
CA GLU A 215 -3.52 -13.95 -7.15
C GLU A 215 -3.42 -12.89 -8.26
N MET A 216 -2.96 -11.68 -7.95
CA MET A 216 -2.81 -10.57 -8.90
C MET A 216 -1.37 -10.43 -9.42
N GLN A 217 -0.47 -11.32 -9.01
CA GLN A 217 0.94 -11.29 -9.39
C GLN A 217 1.16 -11.49 -10.91
N SER A 218 0.27 -12.22 -11.58
CA SER A 218 0.32 -12.45 -13.04
C SER A 218 0.14 -11.17 -13.88
N TYR A 219 -0.32 -10.07 -13.27
CA TYR A 219 -0.50 -8.78 -13.95
C TYR A 219 0.74 -7.87 -13.91
N ALA A 220 1.80 -8.28 -13.19
CA ALA A 220 2.94 -7.43 -12.88
C ALA A 220 3.67 -6.87 -14.13
N ASP A 221 3.83 -7.67 -15.20
CA ASP A 221 4.42 -7.21 -16.47
C ASP A 221 3.65 -6.01 -17.06
N ARG A 222 2.31 -6.07 -17.00
CA ARG A 222 1.44 -5.04 -17.56
C ARG A 222 1.48 -3.77 -16.72
N VAL A 223 1.49 -3.94 -15.40
CA VAL A 223 1.66 -2.85 -14.44
C VAL A 223 3.01 -2.16 -14.66
N TYR A 224 4.09 -2.92 -14.81
CA TYR A 224 5.41 -2.37 -15.10
C TYR A 224 5.39 -1.48 -16.35
N ASN A 225 4.87 -2.01 -17.47
CA ASN A 225 4.78 -1.25 -18.71
C ASN A 225 3.94 0.02 -18.57
N TYR A 226 2.83 -0.03 -17.81
CA TYR A 226 2.01 1.15 -17.54
C TYR A 226 2.77 2.24 -16.76
N LEU A 227 3.46 1.86 -15.67
CA LEU A 227 4.18 2.81 -14.81
C LEU A 227 5.37 3.44 -15.54
N GLU A 228 6.09 2.66 -16.36
CA GLU A 228 7.18 3.15 -17.20
C GLU A 228 6.66 4.11 -18.29
N LYS A 229 5.58 3.75 -18.99
CA LYS A 229 4.94 4.61 -20.02
C LYS A 229 4.47 5.93 -19.44
N LEU A 230 3.85 5.91 -18.26
CA LEU A 230 3.34 7.10 -17.59
C LEU A 230 4.46 7.97 -16.99
N ASP A 231 5.64 7.39 -16.81
CA ASP A 231 6.82 8.00 -16.18
C ASP A 231 6.48 8.54 -14.79
N VAL A 232 5.88 7.68 -13.95
CA VAL A 232 5.49 8.03 -12.57
C VAL A 232 6.70 8.33 -11.68
N TYR A 233 7.85 7.77 -12.05
CA TYR A 233 9.09 7.82 -11.27
C TYR A 233 9.89 9.13 -11.45
N ARG A 234 9.50 10.01 -12.40
CA ARG A 234 10.18 11.29 -12.67
C ARG A 234 10.24 12.26 -11.50
N TYR A 235 9.35 12.09 -10.52
CA TYR A 235 9.23 13.01 -9.40
C TYR A 235 10.32 12.70 -8.36
N PRO A 236 11.23 13.65 -8.06
CA PRO A 236 12.37 13.39 -7.19
C PRO A 236 12.00 13.30 -5.70
N GLY A 237 10.87 13.87 -5.27
CA GLY A 237 10.40 13.81 -3.88
C GLY A 237 9.62 12.54 -3.50
N GLY A 238 9.39 11.65 -4.47
CA GLY A 238 8.52 10.48 -4.35
C GLY A 238 7.31 10.54 -5.29
N VAL A 239 6.54 9.46 -5.33
CA VAL A 239 5.36 9.34 -6.20
C VAL A 239 4.23 10.25 -5.69
N PRO A 240 3.68 11.18 -6.47
CA PRO A 240 2.61 12.06 -6.01
C PRO A 240 1.31 11.29 -5.74
N SER A 241 0.47 11.83 -4.85
CA SER A 241 -0.84 11.22 -4.52
C SER A 241 -1.78 11.11 -5.72
N THR A 242 -1.67 12.04 -6.67
CA THR A 242 -2.39 12.00 -7.96
C THR A 242 -1.56 12.65 -9.06
N PHE A 243 -1.86 12.36 -10.33
CA PHE A 243 -1.45 13.15 -11.50
C PHE A 243 -2.30 12.75 -12.73
N PRO A 244 -2.67 13.66 -13.66
CA PRO A 244 -2.37 15.09 -13.72
C PRO A 244 -3.40 15.99 -13.00
N VAL A 245 -4.14 15.46 -12.02
CA VAL A 245 -5.18 16.20 -11.29
C VAL A 245 -4.64 17.56 -10.81
N LYS A 246 -5.33 18.64 -11.20
CA LYS A 246 -5.02 20.00 -10.75
C LYS A 246 -6.00 20.39 -9.65
N SER A 247 -5.49 20.50 -8.44
CA SER A 247 -6.28 20.71 -7.23
C SER A 247 -5.44 21.45 -6.20
N THR A 248 -6.09 22.07 -5.21
CA THR A 248 -5.45 22.66 -4.03
C THR A 248 -5.61 21.76 -2.79
N GLU A 249 -6.23 20.60 -2.95
CA GLU A 249 -6.46 19.63 -1.88
C GLU A 249 -5.19 18.92 -1.44
N GLN A 250 -5.17 18.41 -0.21
CA GLN A 250 -3.95 17.84 0.37
C GLN A 250 -3.57 16.47 -0.20
N TRP A 251 -4.57 15.71 -0.65
CA TRP A 251 -4.40 14.36 -1.20
C TRP A 251 -4.24 14.35 -2.73
N ASP A 252 -3.80 15.46 -3.30
CA ASP A 252 -3.56 15.62 -4.73
C ASP A 252 -2.12 16.06 -5.04
N PHE A 253 -1.76 16.01 -6.33
CA PHE A 253 -0.53 16.62 -6.83
C PHE A 253 -0.34 18.05 -6.28
N PRO A 254 0.86 18.44 -5.81
CA PRO A 254 2.13 17.71 -5.85
C PRO A 254 2.45 16.94 -4.57
N ASN A 255 1.49 16.71 -3.68
CA ASN A 255 1.79 16.15 -2.37
C ASN A 255 2.15 14.66 -2.43
N VAL A 256 3.06 14.26 -1.56
CA VAL A 256 3.50 12.89 -1.32
C VAL A 256 3.19 12.55 0.13
N TRP A 257 2.50 11.43 0.36
CA TRP A 257 2.15 10.95 1.69
C TRP A 257 2.81 9.62 1.97
N ALA A 258 3.52 9.53 3.11
CA ALA A 258 4.20 8.33 3.56
C ALA A 258 3.35 7.04 3.46
N PRO A 259 2.07 6.98 3.92
CA PRO A 259 1.28 5.75 3.81
C PRO A 259 1.07 5.29 2.36
N THR A 260 0.83 6.22 1.43
CA THR A 260 0.66 5.88 0.01
C THR A 260 1.97 5.48 -0.65
N GLN A 261 3.10 6.11 -0.28
CA GLN A 261 4.43 5.68 -0.74
C GLN A 261 4.72 4.26 -0.29
N HIS A 262 4.48 3.98 0.99
CA HIS A 262 4.75 2.70 1.60
C HIS A 262 4.02 1.57 0.89
N LEU A 263 2.70 1.69 0.73
CA LEU A 263 1.89 0.67 0.07
C LEU A 263 2.20 0.55 -1.43
N PHE A 264 2.52 1.66 -2.11
CA PHE A 264 2.98 1.62 -3.50
C PHE A 264 4.28 0.81 -3.63
N ILE A 265 5.29 1.17 -2.83
CA ILE A 265 6.58 0.47 -2.79
C ILE A 265 6.39 -1.01 -2.44
N GLN A 266 5.56 -1.32 -1.45
CA GLN A 266 5.30 -2.71 -1.07
C GLN A 266 4.62 -3.50 -2.18
N SER A 267 3.64 -2.91 -2.87
CA SER A 267 2.97 -3.54 -4.01
C SER A 267 3.98 -3.91 -5.11
N LEU A 268 4.93 -3.01 -5.38
CA LEU A 268 5.99 -3.27 -6.36
C LEU A 268 7.01 -4.30 -5.87
N PHE A 269 7.45 -4.20 -4.61
CA PHE A 269 8.45 -5.08 -4.04
C PHE A 269 7.96 -6.52 -3.86
N MET A 270 6.70 -6.68 -3.45
CA MET A 270 6.06 -8.00 -3.34
C MET A 270 5.72 -8.61 -4.70
N SER A 271 5.84 -7.84 -5.79
CA SER A 271 5.67 -8.39 -7.13
C SER A 271 6.77 -9.40 -7.44
N GLN A 272 6.47 -10.40 -8.28
CA GLN A 272 7.47 -11.32 -8.83
C GLN A 272 8.24 -10.73 -10.04
N HIS A 273 8.05 -9.44 -10.34
CA HIS A 273 8.64 -8.77 -11.49
C HIS A 273 9.95 -8.06 -11.12
N PRO A 274 11.12 -8.47 -11.67
CA PRO A 274 12.41 -7.91 -11.29
C PRO A 274 12.50 -6.39 -11.47
N GLY A 275 11.93 -5.85 -12.56
CA GLY A 275 11.91 -4.41 -12.80
C GLY A 275 11.07 -3.63 -11.79
N LEU A 276 9.98 -4.22 -11.28
CA LEU A 276 9.14 -3.54 -10.27
C LEU A 276 9.80 -3.63 -8.90
N GLN A 277 10.43 -4.75 -8.56
CA GLN A 277 11.24 -4.87 -7.36
C GLN A 277 12.37 -3.84 -7.33
N GLN A 278 13.08 -3.64 -8.45
CA GLN A 278 14.10 -2.60 -8.53
C GLN A 278 13.50 -1.20 -8.36
N ARG A 279 12.38 -0.89 -9.05
CA ARG A 279 11.68 0.38 -8.88
C ARG A 279 11.22 0.61 -7.43
N ALA A 280 10.81 -0.44 -6.72
CA ALA A 280 10.45 -0.35 -5.32
C ALA A 280 11.64 0.11 -4.45
N LEU A 281 12.82 -0.46 -4.68
CA LEU A 281 14.05 -0.09 -3.97
C LEU A 281 14.48 1.34 -4.30
N ASP A 282 14.36 1.74 -5.57
CA ASP A 282 14.69 3.09 -6.03
C ASP A 282 13.76 4.13 -5.37
N GLU A 283 12.44 3.90 -5.38
CA GLU A 283 11.46 4.78 -4.75
C GLU A 283 11.58 4.79 -3.22
N ALA A 284 11.92 3.65 -2.60
CA ALA A 284 12.23 3.60 -1.17
C ALA A 284 13.42 4.50 -0.82
N ASN A 285 14.53 4.36 -1.53
CA ASN A 285 15.72 5.18 -1.33
C ASN A 285 15.43 6.66 -1.59
N LYS A 286 14.62 6.98 -2.59
CA LYS A 286 14.19 8.34 -2.92
C LYS A 286 13.38 8.98 -1.80
N PHE A 287 12.36 8.28 -1.29
CA PHE A 287 11.51 8.82 -0.23
C PHE A 287 12.28 8.96 1.10
N ILE A 288 13.13 7.98 1.45
CA ILE A 288 14.05 8.07 2.59
C ILE A 288 14.95 9.31 2.45
N THR A 289 15.53 9.52 1.27
CA THR A 289 16.41 10.67 0.99
C THR A 289 15.65 12.00 1.18
N THR A 290 14.41 12.07 0.71
CA THR A 290 13.56 13.26 0.84
C THR A 290 13.30 13.58 2.32
N VAL A 291 12.91 12.59 3.12
CA VAL A 291 12.70 12.76 4.56
C VAL A 291 14.02 13.12 5.27
N PHE A 292 15.12 12.47 4.91
CA PHE A 292 16.45 12.75 5.44
C PHE A 292 16.87 14.19 5.20
N ASN A 293 16.67 14.72 3.99
CA ASN A 293 17.01 16.11 3.68
C ASN A 293 16.17 17.10 4.49
N GLY A 294 14.87 16.83 4.69
CA GLY A 294 14.03 17.68 5.54
C GLY A 294 14.51 17.75 6.99
N LEU A 295 15.06 16.66 7.50
CA LEU A 295 15.54 16.55 8.88
C LEU A 295 16.98 17.04 9.07
N PHE A 296 17.88 16.69 8.16
CA PHE A 296 19.33 16.88 8.36
C PHE A 296 19.94 17.94 7.43
N ASN A 297 19.31 18.24 6.30
CA ASN A 297 19.78 19.23 5.32
C ASN A 297 18.67 20.23 4.94
N PRO A 298 17.95 20.84 5.91
CA PRO A 298 16.82 21.69 5.59
C PRO A 298 17.28 22.90 4.77
N GLN A 299 16.44 23.31 3.81
CA GLN A 299 16.72 24.51 3.04
C GLN A 299 16.82 25.76 3.92
N LYS A 300 17.60 26.75 3.46
CA LYS A 300 17.75 28.02 4.18
C LYS A 300 16.38 28.65 4.45
N GLY A 301 16.10 28.91 5.73
CA GLY A 301 14.82 29.47 6.17
C GLY A 301 13.75 28.43 6.51
N MET A 302 14.06 27.14 6.40
CA MET A 302 13.19 26.06 6.82
C MET A 302 13.68 25.43 8.13
N PRO A 303 12.77 25.11 9.07
CA PRO A 303 13.12 24.29 10.22
C PRO A 303 13.54 22.87 9.80
N ALA A 304 14.47 22.27 10.53
CA ALA A 304 14.79 20.85 10.44
C ALA A 304 13.61 20.04 10.99
N GLY A 305 13.07 19.08 10.23
CA GLY A 305 11.94 18.30 10.70
C GLY A 305 11.55 17.12 9.83
N VAL A 306 10.68 16.27 10.40
CA VAL A 306 9.95 15.24 9.66
C VAL A 306 8.52 15.71 9.49
N TRP A 307 7.97 15.63 8.28
CA TRP A 307 6.69 16.24 7.93
C TRP A 307 5.58 15.21 7.74
N GLU A 308 4.33 15.64 7.92
CA GLU A 308 3.13 14.87 7.59
C GLU A 308 3.09 14.44 6.11
N LYS A 309 3.56 15.32 5.22
CA LYS A 309 3.54 15.18 3.75
C LYS A 309 4.66 16.02 3.12
N TYR A 310 5.09 15.65 1.92
CA TYR A 310 6.22 16.26 1.19
C TYR A 310 5.82 16.72 -0.22
N ASP A 311 6.63 17.57 -0.85
CA ASP A 311 6.43 18.03 -2.23
C ASP A 311 7.14 17.10 -3.22
N ALA A 312 6.39 16.42 -4.10
CA ALA A 312 6.92 15.46 -5.09
C ALA A 312 7.95 16.09 -6.04
N ARG A 313 7.91 17.41 -6.25
CA ARG A 313 8.73 18.11 -7.26
C ARG A 313 10.19 18.28 -6.83
N SER A 314 10.52 18.03 -5.57
CA SER A 314 11.87 18.20 -5.04
C SER A 314 12.20 17.13 -4.00
N SER A 315 13.46 16.71 -3.94
CA SER A 315 13.98 15.83 -2.90
C SER A 315 14.62 16.59 -1.73
N ASP A 316 14.49 17.93 -1.69
CA ASP A 316 15.04 18.79 -0.64
C ASP A 316 14.37 18.64 0.74
N GLY A 317 13.33 17.81 0.83
CA GLY A 317 12.61 17.55 2.07
C GLY A 317 11.63 18.66 2.46
N LYS A 318 11.26 19.52 1.52
CA LYS A 318 10.22 20.52 1.71
C LYS A 318 8.86 19.84 2.01
N PRO A 319 8.12 20.32 3.02
CA PRO A 319 6.78 19.86 3.28
C PRO A 319 5.84 20.19 2.13
N GLY A 320 4.89 19.30 1.90
CA GLY A 320 3.76 19.55 1.03
C GLY A 320 2.81 20.62 1.59
N GLY A 321 1.82 21.01 0.81
CA GLY A 321 0.89 22.09 1.14
C GLY A 321 -0.59 21.73 0.90
N GLY A 322 -1.42 22.75 0.76
CA GLY A 322 -2.84 22.63 0.39
C GLY A 322 -3.78 22.21 1.52
N GLY A 323 -5.08 22.25 1.23
CA GLY A 323 -6.24 21.91 2.08
C GLY A 323 -6.43 22.75 3.34
N GLU A 324 -7.12 22.17 4.33
CA GLU A 324 -7.77 22.93 5.43
C GLU A 324 -6.83 23.39 6.55
N TYR A 325 -5.62 22.83 6.67
CA TYR A 325 -4.69 23.16 7.76
C TYR A 325 -3.21 23.09 7.35
N VAL A 326 -2.38 23.79 8.14
CA VAL A 326 -0.91 23.83 7.97
C VAL A 326 -0.29 22.46 8.20
N VAL A 327 0.75 22.13 7.44
CA VAL A 327 1.48 20.86 7.58
C VAL A 327 1.98 20.63 9.02
N GLN A 328 1.89 19.40 9.50
CA GLN A 328 2.28 19.02 10.85
C GLN A 328 3.71 18.42 10.91
N GLU A 329 4.41 18.67 12.01
CA GLU A 329 5.77 18.17 12.30
C GLU A 329 5.72 16.85 13.11
N GLY A 330 6.69 15.96 12.89
CA GLY A 330 6.95 14.77 13.69
C GLY A 330 6.14 13.51 13.37
N PHE A 331 5.48 13.50 12.22
CA PHE A 331 4.28 12.71 12.01
C PHE A 331 4.46 11.19 12.08
N GLY A 332 3.60 10.53 12.85
CA GLY A 332 3.73 9.11 13.22
C GLY A 332 3.88 8.14 12.05
N TRP A 333 3.09 8.29 10.98
CA TRP A 333 3.24 7.43 9.80
C TRP A 333 4.55 7.67 9.06
N THR A 334 5.11 8.89 9.07
CA THR A 334 6.31 9.20 8.29
C THR A 334 7.49 8.51 8.95
N ASN A 335 7.54 8.60 10.28
CA ASN A 335 8.51 7.89 11.10
C ASN A 335 8.40 6.38 10.87
N GLY A 336 7.19 5.80 10.95
CA GLY A 336 6.98 4.37 10.78
C GLY A 336 7.39 3.86 9.40
N VAL A 337 6.96 4.55 8.33
CA VAL A 337 7.26 4.19 6.94
C VAL A 337 8.75 4.27 6.66
N VAL A 338 9.42 5.36 7.04
CA VAL A 338 10.86 5.50 6.78
C VAL A 338 11.64 4.40 7.49
N MET A 339 11.28 4.04 8.71
CA MET A 339 11.94 2.94 9.43
C MET A 339 11.75 1.60 8.71
N ASP A 340 10.54 1.29 8.24
CA ASP A 340 10.29 0.06 7.49
C ASP A 340 11.02 0.03 6.14
N LEU A 341 11.05 1.16 5.41
CA LEU A 341 11.76 1.26 4.13
C LEU A 341 13.29 1.15 4.28
N ILE A 342 13.88 1.72 5.34
CA ILE A 342 15.32 1.55 5.56
C ILE A 342 15.62 0.09 5.95
N ASN A 343 14.74 -0.57 6.71
CA ASN A 343 14.85 -2.01 6.99
C ASN A 343 14.76 -2.86 5.72
N LEU A 344 13.82 -2.54 4.82
CA LEU A 344 13.70 -3.15 3.49
C LEU A 344 15.02 -3.07 2.71
N LEU A 345 15.62 -1.88 2.61
CA LEU A 345 16.90 -1.70 1.92
C LEU A 345 18.03 -2.47 2.62
N SER A 346 18.10 -2.41 3.95
CA SER A 346 19.19 -3.03 4.72
C SER A 346 19.20 -4.55 4.58
N THR A 347 18.03 -5.19 4.62
CA THR A 347 17.90 -6.64 4.48
C THR A 347 18.17 -7.12 3.06
N HIS A 348 17.76 -6.35 2.04
CA HIS A 348 18.05 -6.67 0.64
C HIS A 348 19.56 -6.63 0.34
N HIS A 349 20.27 -5.60 0.80
CA HIS A 349 21.73 -5.48 0.61
C HIS A 349 22.53 -6.54 1.38
N ALA A 350 22.05 -6.96 2.56
CA ALA A 350 22.75 -7.95 3.38
C ALA A 350 22.74 -9.36 2.74
N SER A 351 21.84 -9.64 1.79
CA SER A 351 21.72 -10.97 1.19
C SER A 351 20.79 -11.01 -0.05
N PRO A 352 21.35 -11.17 -1.26
CA PRO A 352 20.54 -11.50 -2.45
C PRO A 352 19.80 -12.86 -2.35
N ARG A 353 20.12 -13.70 -1.35
CA ARG A 353 19.58 -15.06 -1.16
C ARG A 353 18.84 -15.32 0.17
N PHE A 354 18.78 -14.37 1.11
CA PHE A 354 18.11 -14.57 2.42
C PHE A 354 16.69 -13.98 2.50
N ALA A 355 16.03 -13.73 1.38
CA ALA A 355 14.64 -13.25 1.35
C ALA A 355 13.61 -14.27 1.93
N ALA A 356 14.02 -15.49 2.30
CA ALA A 356 13.10 -16.56 2.66
C ALA A 356 12.86 -16.76 4.17
N THR A 357 13.72 -16.28 5.07
CA THR A 357 13.61 -16.67 6.49
C THR A 357 13.95 -15.51 7.42
N GLY A 358 12.98 -14.63 7.69
CA GLY A 358 13.10 -13.68 8.80
C GLY A 358 12.46 -12.31 8.60
N ASN A 359 11.96 -11.99 7.40
CA ASN A 359 11.21 -10.76 7.22
C ASN A 359 9.76 -10.93 7.70
N ILE A 360 9.23 -9.87 8.32
CA ILE A 360 7.80 -9.64 8.58
C ILE A 360 6.94 -9.94 7.32
N TRP A 361 7.57 -9.86 6.15
CA TRP A 361 7.05 -10.07 4.81
C TRP A 361 7.13 -11.51 4.27
N SER A 362 7.92 -12.43 4.86
CA SER A 362 8.15 -13.78 4.30
C SER A 362 7.43 -14.92 5.04
N GLY A 363 6.76 -14.62 6.15
CA GLY A 363 6.26 -15.62 7.10
C GLY A 363 5.12 -16.54 6.66
N LEU A 364 4.72 -16.55 5.38
CA LEU A 364 3.58 -17.34 4.87
C LEU A 364 3.66 -17.69 3.37
N VAL A 365 4.86 -17.74 2.76
CA VAL A 365 5.00 -18.19 1.35
C VAL A 365 5.69 -19.55 1.21
N SER A 366 6.32 -20.09 2.24
CA SER A 366 6.98 -21.40 2.16
C SER A 366 6.09 -22.53 2.72
N GLY A 367 5.53 -23.36 1.84
CA GLY A 367 5.05 -24.68 2.26
C GLY A 367 4.23 -25.49 1.26
N ALA A 368 3.21 -24.91 0.62
CA ALA A 368 2.24 -25.71 -0.17
C ALA A 368 1.62 -25.02 -1.41
N ALA A 369 1.90 -23.74 -1.64
CA ALA A 369 0.95 -22.90 -2.37
C ALA A 369 1.24 -22.66 -3.87
N THR A 370 2.40 -23.06 -4.42
CA THR A 370 2.69 -22.85 -5.86
C THR A 370 1.77 -23.65 -6.78
N GLY A 371 1.28 -24.81 -6.33
CA GLY A 371 0.28 -25.62 -7.04
C GLY A 371 -1.17 -25.15 -6.86
N GLU A 372 -1.51 -24.57 -5.70
CA GLU A 372 -2.86 -24.04 -5.47
C GLU A 372 -3.13 -22.72 -6.20
N TYR A 373 -2.13 -21.84 -6.36
CA TYR A 373 -2.33 -20.53 -7.00
C TYR A 373 -2.54 -20.62 -8.52
N SER A 374 -1.82 -21.49 -9.22
CA SER A 374 -2.02 -21.76 -10.64
C SER A 374 -3.40 -22.38 -10.89
N HIS A 375 -3.78 -23.35 -10.06
CA HIS A 375 -5.10 -23.98 -10.11
C HIS A 375 -6.23 -22.99 -9.77
N LEU A 376 -6.06 -22.06 -8.83
CA LEU A 376 -7.03 -21.00 -8.52
C LEU A 376 -7.16 -19.99 -9.66
N HIS A 377 -6.06 -19.56 -10.28
CA HIS A 377 -6.10 -18.63 -11.41
C HIS A 377 -6.87 -19.24 -12.60
N GLU A 378 -6.58 -20.50 -12.95
CA GLU A 378 -7.30 -21.22 -14.01
C GLU A 378 -8.74 -21.57 -13.65
N THR A 379 -9.02 -21.95 -12.39
CA THR A 379 -10.37 -22.39 -11.98
C THR A 379 -11.31 -21.22 -11.72
N VAL A 380 -10.84 -20.13 -11.09
CA VAL A 380 -11.68 -19.01 -10.67
C VAL A 380 -11.88 -18.03 -11.83
N PHE A 381 -10.79 -17.57 -12.47
CA PHE A 381 -10.90 -16.64 -13.61
C PHE A 381 -11.28 -17.38 -14.91
N GLY A 382 -10.85 -18.64 -15.08
CA GLY A 382 -11.19 -19.43 -16.26
C GLY A 382 -12.66 -19.88 -16.33
N ARG A 383 -13.28 -20.28 -15.20
CA ARG A 383 -14.72 -20.64 -15.19
C ARG A 383 -15.63 -19.45 -15.50
N ARG A 384 -15.32 -18.26 -14.97
CA ARG A 384 -16.15 -17.07 -15.21
C ARG A 384 -16.07 -16.58 -16.66
N LYS A 385 -14.93 -16.74 -17.34
CA LYS A 385 -14.83 -16.51 -18.79
C LYS A 385 -15.83 -17.38 -19.55
N THR A 386 -15.89 -18.66 -19.22
CA THR A 386 -16.85 -19.61 -19.80
C THR A 386 -18.30 -19.26 -19.45
N ASP A 387 -18.56 -18.82 -18.21
CA ASP A 387 -19.91 -18.42 -17.77
C ASP A 387 -20.37 -17.12 -18.46
N ILE A 388 -19.47 -16.14 -18.66
CA ILE A 388 -19.74 -14.90 -19.41
C ILE A 388 -19.97 -15.22 -20.89
N GLU A 389 -19.16 -16.07 -21.51
CA GLU A 389 -19.35 -16.52 -22.89
C GLU A 389 -20.68 -17.28 -23.05
N THR A 390 -21.05 -18.09 -22.05
CA THR A 390 -22.33 -18.82 -22.01
C THR A 390 -23.52 -17.88 -21.76
N HIS A 391 -23.36 -16.85 -20.94
CA HIS A 391 -24.39 -15.84 -20.68
C HIS A 391 -24.60 -14.91 -21.89
N LEU A 392 -23.53 -14.54 -22.60
CA LEU A 392 -23.59 -13.76 -23.84
C LEU A 392 -24.16 -14.58 -25.01
N ASN A 393 -23.95 -15.89 -25.03
CA ASN A 393 -24.54 -16.79 -26.02
C ASN A 393 -26.00 -17.15 -25.72
N SER A 394 -26.43 -17.10 -24.45
CA SER A 394 -27.83 -17.36 -24.04
C SER A 394 -28.70 -16.10 -24.01
N ALA A 395 -28.12 -14.92 -23.76
CA ALA A 395 -28.74 -13.63 -23.97
C ALA A 395 -28.66 -13.26 -25.46
N GLY A 396 -29.61 -13.76 -26.25
CA GLY A 396 -29.67 -13.56 -27.69
C GLY A 396 -29.35 -12.12 -28.13
N ARG A 397 -28.40 -11.99 -29.05
CA ARG A 397 -27.97 -10.74 -29.70
C ARG A 397 -29.17 -9.90 -30.12
N LYS A 398 -29.42 -8.78 -29.44
CA LYS A 398 -29.92 -7.58 -30.11
C LYS A 398 -28.70 -6.76 -30.48
N VAL A 399 -28.24 -6.98 -31.71
CA VAL A 399 -27.20 -6.14 -32.33
C VAL A 399 -27.79 -4.74 -32.49
N ASP A 400 -27.17 -3.77 -31.84
CA ASP A 400 -27.43 -2.35 -32.01
C ASP A 400 -27.15 -1.98 -33.48
N PRO A 401 -28.08 -1.32 -34.21
CA PRO A 401 -27.91 -1.02 -35.64
C PRO A 401 -26.65 -0.21 -35.98
N VAL A 402 -25.99 0.41 -35.00
CA VAL A 402 -24.73 1.14 -35.19
C VAL A 402 -23.52 0.21 -35.40
N THR A 403 -23.52 -1.01 -34.86
CA THR A 403 -22.39 -1.96 -35.00
C THR A 403 -22.38 -2.66 -36.37
N ALA A 404 -23.54 -2.81 -37.00
CA ALA A 404 -23.69 -3.46 -38.30
C ALA A 404 -23.17 -2.61 -39.47
N GLU A 405 -23.16 -1.28 -39.35
CA GLU A 405 -22.57 -0.39 -40.36
C GLU A 405 -21.03 -0.37 -40.31
N ILE A 406 -20.44 -0.52 -39.12
CA ILE A 406 -18.98 -0.56 -38.95
C ILE A 406 -18.40 -1.86 -39.52
N GLU A 407 -19.07 -3.00 -39.34
CA GLU A 407 -18.65 -4.28 -39.95
C GLU A 407 -18.84 -4.32 -41.47
N LYS A 408 -19.79 -3.57 -42.03
CA LYS A 408 -19.95 -3.42 -43.49
C LYS A 408 -18.86 -2.53 -44.09
N ALA A 409 -18.45 -1.46 -43.41
CA ALA A 409 -17.38 -0.59 -43.87
C ALA A 409 -16.00 -1.27 -43.89
N GLN A 410 -15.75 -2.23 -42.99
CA GLN A 410 -14.48 -2.97 -42.92
C GLN A 410 -14.37 -4.13 -43.93
N LYS A 411 -15.49 -4.61 -44.49
CA LYS A 411 -15.49 -5.69 -45.50
C LYS A 411 -15.31 -5.21 -46.94
N VAL A 412 -15.56 -3.95 -47.25
CA VAL A 412 -15.39 -3.40 -48.61
C VAL A 412 -13.93 -3.11 -48.95
N ASN A 413 -13.04 -2.96 -47.96
CA ASN A 413 -11.63 -2.62 -48.17
C ASN A 413 -10.67 -3.82 -48.30
N LYS A 414 -11.17 -5.05 -48.49
CA LYS A 414 -10.32 -6.26 -48.59
C LYS A 414 -10.37 -6.99 -49.94
N HIS A 415 -10.98 -6.42 -50.97
CA HIS A 415 -11.03 -7.02 -52.31
C HIS A 415 -10.66 -6.00 -53.41
N GLN A 416 -9.42 -5.51 -53.40
CA GLN A 416 -8.74 -5.02 -54.61
C GLN A 416 -7.23 -5.21 -54.48
N GLU A 417 -6.75 -6.45 -54.49
CA GLU A 417 -5.39 -6.73 -54.96
C GLU A 417 -5.39 -8.09 -55.69
N GLY A 418 -5.02 -8.04 -56.95
CA GLY A 418 -4.64 -9.18 -57.79
C GLY A 418 -4.17 -8.65 -59.14
N PRO A 419 -3.39 -9.42 -59.91
CA PRO A 419 -2.30 -10.32 -59.54
C PRO A 419 -0.94 -9.83 -60.09
N GLY A 420 0.14 -10.49 -59.65
CA GLY A 420 1.52 -10.17 -59.97
C GLY A 420 1.90 -10.25 -61.44
N ASP A 421 2.91 -9.44 -61.77
CA ASP A 421 3.63 -9.43 -63.03
C ASP A 421 5.05 -9.97 -62.79
N GLN A 422 5.41 -11.03 -63.51
CA GLN A 422 6.78 -11.47 -63.74
C GLN A 422 6.88 -12.07 -65.15
N GLY A 423 7.71 -11.46 -66.01
CA GLY A 423 8.63 -12.21 -66.87
C GLY A 423 8.66 -11.88 -68.36
N ALA A 424 9.75 -11.18 -68.74
CA ALA A 424 10.60 -11.39 -69.92
C ALA A 424 10.11 -11.03 -71.35
N ASN A 425 11.05 -10.35 -72.04
CA ASN A 425 11.15 -9.85 -73.43
C ASN A 425 10.52 -8.50 -73.77
#